data_AF-A0A5K3FQA3-F1
#
_entry.id   AF-A0A5K3FQA3-F1
#
_cell.length_a   1.000
_cell.length_b   1.000
_cell.length_c   1.000
_cell.angle_alpha   90.00
_cell.angle_beta   90.00
_cell.angle_gamma   90.00
#
_symmetry.space_group_name_H-M   'P 1'
#
loop_
_entity.id
_entity.type
_entity.pdbx_description
1 polymer ?
#
loop_
_entity_poly.entity_id
_entity_poly.type
_entity_poly.pdbx_seq_one_letter_code
_entity_poly.pdbx_strand_id
1 'polypeptide(L)'
;LVCLLTLTLHVLADVPSEEERRTLEECHSKLRESVVPPASNMHLIKYSLQMETIAQELLSYCASDYPESDPKFQHIGDVVVVYEDGKPTFSDLCIVNSTAFKSRTDRCDEDCHNYRQVCYVKQLDTLL
;
A
#
# COMPACT_ATOMS: atom_id res chain seq x y z
N LEU A 1 18.65 -43.56 7.87
CA LEU A 1 17.84 -42.70 6.99
C LEU A 1 17.17 -41.67 7.90
N VAL A 2 17.77 -40.48 8.03
CA VAL A 2 17.22 -39.40 8.86
C VAL A 2 16.11 -38.76 8.03
N CYS A 3 14.86 -38.96 8.43
CA CYS A 3 13.72 -38.25 7.87
C CYS A 3 13.85 -36.77 8.24
N LEU A 4 14.50 -35.99 7.38
CA LEU A 4 14.49 -34.53 7.43
C LEU A 4 13.06 -34.08 7.11
N LEU A 5 12.20 -34.06 8.12
CA LEU A 5 10.95 -33.32 8.11
C LEU A 5 11.33 -31.82 8.03
N THR A 6 11.43 -31.31 6.82
CA THR A 6 11.49 -29.87 6.56
C THR A 6 10.16 -29.27 7.00
N LEU A 7 10.07 -28.82 8.24
CA LEU A 7 8.99 -27.97 8.73
C LEU A 7 9.11 -26.61 8.03
N THR A 8 8.53 -26.50 6.85
CA THR A 8 8.28 -25.20 6.22
C THR A 8 7.21 -24.50 7.06
N LEU A 9 7.65 -23.60 7.95
CA LEU A 9 6.79 -22.64 8.63
C LEU A 9 6.14 -21.76 7.54
N HIS A 10 4.90 -22.06 7.20
CA HIS A 10 4.09 -21.15 6.40
C HIS A 10 3.62 -20.04 7.34
N VAL A 11 4.36 -18.93 7.37
CA VAL A 11 3.87 -17.70 8.00
C VAL A 11 2.77 -17.19 7.09
N LEU A 12 1.52 -17.39 7.48
CA LEU A 12 0.38 -16.79 6.79
C LEU A 12 0.32 -15.31 7.20
N ALA A 13 0.23 -14.41 6.24
CA ALA A 13 -0.03 -13.00 6.53
C ALA A 13 -1.44 -12.86 7.12
N ASP A 14 -1.56 -12.13 8.23
CA ASP A 14 -2.87 -11.75 8.77
C ASP A 14 -3.60 -10.82 7.80
N VAL A 15 -4.93 -10.85 7.84
CA VAL A 15 -5.80 -9.94 7.08
C VAL A 15 -6.56 -9.03 8.03
N PRO A 16 -6.91 -7.81 7.60
CA PRO A 16 -7.69 -6.91 8.42
C PRO A 16 -9.11 -7.47 8.66
N SER A 17 -9.61 -7.23 9.86
CA SER A 17 -11.02 -7.37 10.22
C SER A 17 -11.90 -6.37 9.46
N GLU A 18 -13.21 -6.58 9.48
CA GLU A 18 -14.17 -5.64 8.86
C GLU A 18 -14.06 -4.21 9.41
N GLU A 19 -13.73 -4.05 10.70
CA GLU A 19 -13.53 -2.74 11.32
C GLU A 19 -12.23 -2.09 10.83
N GLU A 20 -11.15 -2.86 10.74
CA GLU A 20 -9.86 -2.38 10.21
C GLU A 20 -9.97 -2.02 8.73
N ARG A 21 -10.68 -2.81 7.91
CA ARG A 21 -10.97 -2.50 6.50
C ARG A 21 -11.69 -1.16 6.35
N ARG A 22 -12.71 -0.91 7.16
CA ARG A 22 -13.43 0.39 7.17
C ARG A 22 -12.53 1.53 7.64
N THR A 23 -11.70 1.28 8.64
CA THR A 23 -10.74 2.26 9.15
C THR A 23 -9.75 2.68 8.05
N LEU A 24 -9.23 1.72 7.29
CA LEU A 24 -8.35 1.96 6.14
C LEU A 24 -9.04 2.78 5.05
N GLU A 25 -10.29 2.43 4.67
CA GLU A 25 -11.06 3.25 3.72
C GLU A 25 -11.22 4.69 4.19
N GLU A 26 -11.60 4.87 5.47
CA GLU A 26 -11.92 6.17 6.04
C GLU A 26 -10.67 7.06 6.15
N CYS A 27 -9.57 6.53 6.67
CA CYS A 27 -8.35 7.32 6.85
C CYS A 27 -7.74 7.74 5.50
N HIS A 28 -7.72 6.86 4.50
CA HIS A 28 -7.25 7.20 3.16
C HIS A 28 -8.20 8.16 2.43
N SER A 29 -9.51 8.02 2.61
CA SER A 29 -10.48 8.98 2.04
C SER A 29 -10.30 10.37 2.63
N LYS A 30 -10.17 10.49 3.97
CA LYS A 30 -9.90 11.78 4.64
C LYS A 30 -8.59 12.41 4.16
N LEU A 31 -7.54 11.61 3.95
CA LEU A 31 -6.28 12.11 3.43
C LEU A 31 -6.45 12.68 2.01
N ARG A 32 -7.18 11.98 1.15
CA ARG A 32 -7.47 12.41 -0.23
C ARG A 32 -8.36 13.65 -0.30
N GLU A 33 -9.30 13.80 0.62
CA GLU A 33 -10.16 14.99 0.73
C GLU A 33 -9.40 16.23 1.21
N SER A 34 -8.30 16.05 1.95
CA SER A 34 -7.54 17.13 2.60
C SER A 34 -6.26 17.53 1.86
N VAL A 35 -6.03 17.01 0.65
CA VAL A 35 -4.86 17.35 -0.17
C VAL A 35 -4.82 18.85 -0.49
N VAL A 36 -3.61 19.42 -0.54
CA VAL A 36 -3.38 20.83 -0.86
C VAL A 36 -2.37 20.93 -2.02
N PRO A 37 -2.72 21.58 -3.15
CA PRO A 37 -4.02 22.18 -3.44
C PRO A 37 -5.13 21.11 -3.58
N PRO A 38 -6.41 21.48 -3.36
CA PRO A 38 -7.53 20.55 -3.57
C PRO A 38 -7.54 20.00 -5.00
N ALA A 39 -7.66 18.67 -5.13
CA ALA A 39 -7.75 18.01 -6.43
C ALA A 39 -9.21 17.97 -6.92
N SER A 40 -9.44 18.36 -8.18
CA SER A 40 -10.78 18.39 -8.77
C SER A 40 -11.30 17.02 -9.24
N ASN A 41 -10.41 16.04 -9.37
CA ASN A 41 -10.67 14.70 -9.92
C ASN A 41 -10.28 13.58 -8.94
N MET A 42 -10.29 13.87 -7.64
CA MET A 42 -10.00 12.88 -6.61
C MET A 42 -11.17 11.89 -6.47
N HIS A 43 -10.92 10.61 -6.75
CA HIS A 43 -11.91 9.55 -6.56
C HIS A 43 -11.93 9.03 -5.12
N LEU A 44 -13.11 8.63 -4.63
CA LEU A 44 -13.24 7.90 -3.37
C LEU A 44 -12.57 6.52 -3.47
N ILE A 45 -11.87 6.12 -2.40
CA ILE A 45 -11.31 4.77 -2.29
C ILE A 45 -12.34 3.84 -1.66
N LYS A 46 -12.36 2.60 -2.15
CA LYS A 46 -13.09 1.49 -1.55
C LYS A 46 -12.17 0.31 -1.34
N TYR A 47 -12.40 -0.39 -0.24
CA TYR A 47 -11.70 -1.62 0.07
C TYR A 47 -12.08 -2.67 -0.97
N SER A 48 -11.08 -3.43 -1.40
CA SER A 48 -11.26 -4.49 -2.38
C SER A 48 -10.64 -5.77 -1.83
N LEU A 49 -11.48 -6.78 -1.60
CA LEU A 49 -11.01 -8.11 -1.20
C LEU A 49 -10.07 -8.72 -2.27
N GLN A 50 -10.27 -8.36 -3.54
CA GLN A 50 -9.36 -8.77 -4.61
C GLN A 50 -7.97 -8.14 -4.42
N MET A 51 -7.90 -6.86 -4.03
CA MET A 51 -6.62 -6.19 -3.76
C MET A 51 -5.98 -6.69 -2.47
N GLU A 52 -6.77 -7.04 -1.44
CA GLU A 52 -6.27 -7.72 -0.23
C GLU A 52 -5.58 -9.03 -0.58
N THR A 53 -6.20 -9.88 -1.40
CA THR A 53 -5.59 -11.15 -1.85
C THR A 53 -4.28 -10.90 -2.61
N ILE A 54 -4.24 -9.89 -3.49
CA ILE A 54 -3.01 -9.53 -4.21
C ILE A 54 -1.92 -9.06 -3.24
N ALA A 55 -2.26 -8.23 -2.24
CA ALA A 55 -1.31 -7.80 -1.22
C ALA A 55 -0.76 -8.96 -0.39
N GLN A 56 -1.61 -9.91 0.03
CA GLN A 56 -1.17 -11.11 0.74
C GLN A 56 -0.21 -11.96 -0.10
N GLU A 57 -0.51 -12.12 -1.38
CA GLU A 57 0.38 -12.86 -2.29
C GLU A 57 1.70 -12.11 -2.52
N LEU A 58 1.67 -10.79 -2.63
CA LEU A 58 2.89 -9.98 -2.72
C LEU A 58 3.78 -10.18 -1.49
N LEU A 59 3.20 -10.22 -0.28
CA LEU A 59 3.95 -10.45 0.95
C LEU A 59 4.58 -11.85 1.05
N SER A 60 4.13 -12.82 0.24
CA SER A 60 4.82 -14.12 0.13
C SER A 60 6.23 -13.99 -0.47
N TYR A 61 6.51 -12.90 -1.17
CA TYR A 61 7.82 -12.58 -1.74
C TYR A 61 8.74 -11.82 -0.79
N CYS A 62 8.36 -11.53 0.47
CA CYS A 62 9.22 -10.77 1.39
C CYS A 62 10.61 -11.38 1.65
N ALA A 63 10.82 -12.68 1.36
CA ALA A 63 12.12 -13.34 1.45
C ALA A 63 12.89 -13.41 0.11
N SER A 64 12.37 -12.76 -0.94
CA SER A 64 12.89 -12.78 -2.32
C SER A 64 12.77 -11.40 -2.97
N ASP A 65 13.31 -11.27 -4.18
CA ASP A 65 13.14 -10.04 -4.96
C ASP A 65 11.65 -9.82 -5.32
N TYR A 66 11.25 -8.54 -5.43
CA TYR A 66 9.91 -8.17 -5.86
C TYR A 66 9.63 -8.78 -7.25
N PRO A 67 8.45 -9.40 -7.47
CA PRO A 67 8.13 -10.08 -8.72
C PRO A 67 7.78 -9.10 -9.86
N GLU A 68 8.71 -8.22 -10.25
CA GLU A 68 8.49 -7.15 -11.25
C GLU A 68 8.00 -7.69 -12.60
N SER A 69 8.43 -8.89 -12.97
CA SER A 69 8.05 -9.52 -14.24
C SER A 69 6.67 -10.17 -14.23
N ASP A 70 6.05 -10.38 -13.06
CA ASP A 70 4.76 -11.03 -12.97
C ASP A 70 3.64 -10.05 -13.38
N PRO A 71 2.89 -10.33 -14.48
CA PRO A 71 1.82 -9.47 -14.95
C PRO A 71 0.73 -9.19 -13.92
N LYS A 72 0.61 -10.03 -12.88
CA LYS A 72 -0.34 -9.85 -11.79
C LYS A 72 -0.11 -8.57 -10.99
N PHE A 73 1.15 -8.20 -10.78
CA PHE A 73 1.52 -7.02 -10.00
C PHE A 73 1.77 -5.80 -10.90
N GLN A 74 1.79 -5.99 -12.22
CA GLN A 74 1.90 -4.89 -13.17
C GLN A 74 0.72 -3.94 -13.03
N HIS A 75 1.03 -2.64 -12.99
CA HIS A 75 0.05 -1.55 -12.84
C HIS A 75 -0.70 -1.50 -11.50
N ILE A 76 -0.25 -2.26 -10.50
CA ILE A 76 -0.69 -2.13 -9.12
C ILE A 76 0.34 -1.27 -8.40
N GLY A 77 -0.12 -0.25 -7.68
CA GLY A 77 0.75 0.48 -6.76
C GLY A 77 0.45 0.08 -5.33
N ASP A 78 1.49 0.01 -4.52
CA ASP A 78 1.45 -0.47 -3.15
C ASP A 78 1.89 0.58 -2.13
N VAL A 79 1.41 0.39 -0.91
CA VAL A 79 1.83 1.15 0.28
C VAL A 79 2.35 0.12 1.26
N VAL A 80 3.64 0.23 1.60
CA VAL A 80 4.30 -0.71 2.51
C VAL A 80 4.78 0.06 3.72
N VAL A 81 4.53 -0.52 4.89
CA VAL A 81 5.06 -0.07 6.18
C VAL A 81 5.93 -1.19 6.72
N VAL A 82 7.20 -0.87 6.96
CA VAL A 82 8.20 -1.80 7.50
C VAL A 82 8.73 -1.20 8.80
N TYR A 83 8.76 -2.01 9.85
CA TYR A 83 9.43 -1.66 11.10
C TYR A 83 10.61 -2.59 11.33
N GLU A 84 11.73 -2.05 11.82
CA GLU A 84 12.90 -2.85 12.24
C GLU A 84 12.56 -3.70 13.47
N ASP A 85 11.75 -3.16 14.38
CA ASP A 85 11.32 -3.80 15.62
C ASP A 85 9.80 -3.78 15.77
N GLY A 86 9.24 -4.89 16.26
CA GLY A 86 7.80 -5.03 16.52
C GLY A 86 7.00 -5.45 15.29
N LYS A 87 5.68 -5.65 15.50
CA LYS A 87 4.74 -6.05 14.45
C LYS A 87 3.88 -4.83 14.07
N PRO A 88 3.90 -4.39 12.80
CA PRO A 88 2.97 -3.36 12.34
C PRO A 88 1.51 -3.79 12.56
N THR A 89 0.67 -2.79 12.78
CA THR A 89 -0.78 -2.91 12.85
C THR A 89 -1.40 -2.38 11.56
N PHE A 90 -2.63 -2.78 11.24
CA PHE A 90 -3.31 -2.24 10.05
C PHE A 90 -3.53 -0.72 10.16
N SER A 91 -3.70 -0.17 11.36
CA SER A 91 -3.80 1.29 11.55
C SER A 91 -2.52 2.05 11.19
N ASP A 92 -1.35 1.40 11.19
CA ASP A 92 -0.10 2.06 10.77
C ASP A 92 -0.13 2.45 9.28
N LEU A 93 -0.91 1.76 8.45
CA LEU A 93 -1.12 2.12 7.04
C LEU A 93 -1.81 3.49 6.90
N CYS A 94 -2.50 3.98 7.93
CA CYS A 94 -3.09 5.31 7.92
C CYS A 94 -2.07 6.43 8.19
N ILE A 95 -0.87 6.10 8.68
CA ILE A 95 0.17 7.07 9.03
C ILE A 95 1.00 7.37 7.79
N VAL A 96 0.56 8.36 7.02
CA VAL A 96 1.20 8.73 5.75
C VAL A 96 1.75 10.14 5.83
N ASN A 97 3.06 10.29 5.63
CA ASN A 97 3.75 11.57 5.78
C ASN A 97 3.47 12.52 4.59
N SER A 98 2.48 13.39 4.75
CA SER A 98 2.15 14.44 3.76
C SER A 98 3.15 15.60 3.74
N THR A 99 4.04 15.72 4.76
CA THR A 99 4.97 16.84 4.86
C THR A 99 6.16 16.73 3.92
N ALA A 100 6.53 15.51 3.54
CA ALA A 100 7.54 15.23 2.51
C ALA A 100 7.13 15.77 1.12
N PHE A 101 5.85 16.14 0.90
CA PHE A 101 5.36 16.75 -0.34
C PHE A 101 5.30 18.28 -0.30
N LYS A 102 5.63 18.94 0.82
CA LYS A 102 5.41 20.39 1.00
C LYS A 102 6.31 21.32 0.17
N SER A 103 7.28 20.80 -0.59
CA SER A 103 8.15 21.64 -1.41
C SER A 103 7.65 21.68 -2.87
N ARG A 104 7.53 22.89 -3.44
CA ARG A 104 7.26 23.13 -4.87
C ARG A 104 8.31 22.53 -5.82
N THR A 105 9.37 21.97 -5.27
CA THR A 105 10.36 21.19 -6.00
C THR A 105 9.91 19.75 -5.95
N ASP A 106 9.64 19.12 -7.10
CA ASP A 106 9.14 17.74 -7.27
C ASP A 106 9.98 16.61 -6.62
N ARG A 107 10.95 16.95 -5.77
CA ARG A 107 11.80 16.02 -5.03
C ARG A 107 11.00 15.40 -3.90
N CYS A 108 10.65 14.15 -4.14
CA CYS A 108 10.17 13.26 -3.11
C CYS A 108 11.39 12.61 -2.47
N ASP A 109 11.62 12.86 -1.18
CA ASP A 109 12.53 12.05 -0.38
C ASP A 109 11.87 10.67 -0.11
N GLU A 110 12.61 9.69 0.41
CA GLU A 110 12.17 8.28 0.53
C GLU A 110 10.79 8.11 1.23
N ASP A 111 10.36 9.06 2.07
CA ASP A 111 9.13 9.03 2.86
C ASP A 111 7.83 9.46 2.16
N CYS A 112 7.83 9.85 0.87
CA CYS A 112 6.59 10.28 0.19
C CYS A 112 6.04 9.32 -0.86
N HIS A 113 6.64 8.14 -1.08
CA HIS A 113 6.06 7.13 -1.96
C HIS A 113 4.63 6.78 -1.53
N ASN A 114 4.45 6.44 -0.25
CA ASN A 114 3.17 6.09 0.33
C ASN A 114 2.15 7.24 0.21
N TYR A 115 2.59 8.49 0.41
CA TYR A 115 1.72 9.67 0.23
C TYR A 115 1.26 9.84 -1.21
N ARG A 116 2.19 9.72 -2.18
CA ARG A 116 1.86 9.82 -3.60
C ARG A 116 0.92 8.71 -4.04
N GLN A 117 1.12 7.49 -3.53
CA GLN A 117 0.27 6.36 -3.87
C GLN A 117 -1.15 6.53 -3.32
N VAL A 118 -1.31 6.90 -2.04
CA VAL A 118 -2.64 7.13 -1.45
C VAL A 118 -3.35 8.31 -2.11
N CYS A 119 -2.62 9.36 -2.49
CA CYS A 119 -3.17 10.54 -3.15
C CYS A 119 -3.18 10.43 -4.68
N TYR A 120 -2.86 9.26 -5.25
CA TYR A 120 -2.78 9.09 -6.69
C TYR A 120 -4.13 9.38 -7.35
N VAL A 121 -4.07 10.15 -8.43
CA VAL A 121 -5.20 10.38 -9.31
C VAL A 121 -4.81 9.89 -10.69
N LYS A 122 -5.61 8.99 -11.25
CA LYS A 122 -5.43 8.59 -12.64
C LYS A 122 -5.71 9.82 -13.51
N GLN A 123 -4.69 10.29 -14.22
CA GLN A 123 -4.89 11.27 -15.28
C GLN A 123 -5.81 10.58 -16.31
N LEU A 124 -6.97 11.15 -16.61
CA LEU A 124 -7.72 10.72 -17.79
C LEU A 124 -6.83 11.01 -18.98
N ASP A 125 -6.38 9.96 -19.67
CA ASP A 125 -5.55 10.05 -20.87
C ASP A 125 -6.19 11.07 -21.80
N THR A 126 -5.58 12.25 -21.87
CA THR A 126 -5.92 13.24 -22.88
C THR A 126 -5.26 12.74 -24.15
N LEU A 127 -6.00 11.88 -24.87
CA LEU A 127 -5.85 11.71 -26.30
C LEU A 127 -5.90 13.11 -26.94
N LEU A 128 -4.73 13.63 -27.30
CA LEU A 128 -4.51 14.61 -28.35
C LEU A 128 -3.46 14.05 -29.30
#